data_AF-A0AAU2I6T7-F1
#
_entry.id   AF-A0AAU2I6T7-F1
#
_cell.length_a   1.000
_cell.length_b   1.000
_cell.length_c   1.000
_cell.angle_alpha   90.00
_cell.angle_beta   90.00
_cell.angle_gamma   90.00
#
_symmetry.space_group_name_H-M   'P 1'
#
loop_
_entity.id
_entity.type
_entity.pdbx_description
1 polymer ?
#
loop_
_entity_poly.entity_id
_entity_poly.type
_entity_poly.pdbx_seq_one_letter_code
_entity_poly.pdbx_strand_id
1 'polypeptide(L)'
;MDGSPQFARFGARTAALLDQWQQQNHRPLTAPAWLDTGGSGASLASVFVRDSDPGRTKRRMIIKLCSPDGDSSMEPGRLIAARRSLPNGDPSFPRDHLVEQLYDPMPVDDAWLMFQGFAGNDETMVTLSTVLRQRRLPGVAAQITRSLLADWNPDEKWDGEMTAAAFVSELLDRRLEPAEPLAVWVRDKLGLGLRTAWIRPGRANATPLPNPVHLRGSCPLAERTLDYPIRGRAHGDLHPGNIMVPKEPDADIGRYVLIDLSRFDERALLARDPVHLLLCLVADFLPHMSDDARAELLDLLVGRDTPGLLIPQGLARTVGEVRSAPDAWLRQRTVSGQWAGQWLLSMQACALMFTARVRYDARDRWWFFRLAAEAAGAYLRSVDAYEPGEAVLVPGPGEAEPAVMVVAAAKVPEQVGPPEARPGSRPAPDRLGVPAPAREPVAAASSEAAGDGSPPDNTLAGLLVDLDDTFETQLRALRQQEAGSVTVRALGLIRERADRGHGGLKALLVAQDDTFGEEARGRLDAVLGKLTHVAEAANDPGLSHQQPSFVRDLAHRALVMALDGLLGSVRETELWFRTGQATDPIRPEGARAPSG
;
A
#
# COMPACT_ATOMS: atom_id res chain seq x y z
N MET A 1 22.72 36.39 5.02
CA MET A 1 21.42 36.14 5.67
C MET A 1 21.25 34.65 5.68
N ASP A 2 21.54 34.01 6.82
CA ASP A 2 21.38 32.57 6.95
C ASP A 2 19.87 32.29 7.04
N GLY A 3 19.31 31.66 6.01
CA GLY A 3 17.89 31.32 5.94
C GLY A 3 17.48 30.37 7.08
N SER A 4 16.19 30.36 7.42
CA SER A 4 15.69 29.54 8.52
C SER A 4 15.88 28.05 8.21
N PRO A 5 16.77 27.33 8.93
CA PRO A 5 17.11 25.95 8.61
C PRO A 5 15.90 25.00 8.78
N GLN A 6 14.86 25.45 9.48
CA GLN A 6 13.69 24.65 9.83
C GLN A 6 12.81 24.27 8.63
N PHE A 7 12.91 24.98 7.49
CA PHE A 7 12.14 24.70 6.27
C PHE A 7 12.99 24.20 5.10
N ALA A 8 14.26 23.86 5.33
CA ALA A 8 15.19 23.44 4.27
C ALA A 8 14.70 22.21 3.47
N ARG A 9 13.86 21.34 4.05
CA ARG A 9 13.27 20.18 3.36
C ARG A 9 12.28 20.56 2.25
N PHE A 10 11.74 21.78 2.26
CA PHE A 10 10.97 22.30 1.11
C PHE A 10 11.85 22.82 -0.04
N GLY A 11 13.17 22.84 0.13
CA GLY A 11 14.11 23.47 -0.80
C GLY A 11 14.41 24.93 -0.46
N ALA A 12 15.57 25.41 -0.91
CA ALA A 12 16.11 26.72 -0.54
C ALA A 12 15.18 27.88 -0.95
N ARG A 13 14.57 27.81 -2.14
CA ARG A 13 13.66 28.84 -2.65
C ARG A 13 12.40 28.94 -1.79
N THR A 14 11.74 27.81 -1.52
CA THR A 14 10.54 27.75 -0.68
C THR A 14 10.83 28.23 0.74
N ALA A 15 11.97 27.82 1.31
CA ALA A 15 12.39 28.28 2.65
C ALA A 15 12.58 29.80 2.68
N ALA A 16 13.24 30.39 1.68
CA ALA A 16 13.41 31.84 1.58
C ALA A 16 12.07 32.60 1.44
N LEU A 17 11.11 32.04 0.68
CA LEU A 17 9.77 32.61 0.56
C LEU A 17 9.00 32.55 1.89
N LEU A 18 9.12 31.45 2.64
CA LEU A 18 8.53 31.35 3.98
C LEU A 18 9.17 32.33 4.97
N ASP A 19 10.47 32.57 4.88
CA ASP A 19 11.16 33.58 5.70
C ASP A 19 10.67 35.00 5.37
N GLN A 20 10.57 35.32 4.08
CA GLN A 20 10.01 36.59 3.63
C GLN A 20 8.56 36.76 4.09
N TRP A 21 7.72 35.72 3.94
CA TRP A 21 6.33 35.74 4.38
C TRP A 21 6.21 35.98 5.88
N GLN A 22 7.03 35.32 6.71
CA GLN A 22 7.05 35.50 8.17
C GLN A 22 7.40 36.95 8.55
N GLN A 23 8.38 37.55 7.87
CA GLN A 23 8.81 38.93 8.11
C GLN A 23 7.74 39.94 7.72
N GLN A 24 7.16 39.80 6.52
CA GLN A 24 6.14 40.71 5.99
C GLN A 24 4.84 40.68 6.80
N ASN A 25 4.45 39.51 7.31
CA ASN A 25 3.19 39.34 8.03
C ASN A 25 3.36 39.47 9.56
N HIS A 26 4.58 39.62 10.06
CA HIS A 26 4.91 39.61 11.50
C HIS A 26 4.36 38.36 12.23
N ARG A 27 4.43 37.20 11.56
CA ARG A 27 3.85 35.92 12.00
C ARG A 27 4.90 34.83 12.01
N PRO A 28 5.62 34.62 13.13
CA PRO A 28 6.64 33.58 13.20
C PRO A 28 5.99 32.19 13.12
N LEU A 29 6.58 31.32 12.31
CA LEU A 29 6.25 29.90 12.21
C LEU A 29 7.20 29.12 13.11
N THR A 30 6.65 28.29 13.99
CA THR A 30 7.43 27.54 14.99
C THR A 30 7.08 26.07 15.02
N ALA A 31 8.03 25.26 15.48
CA ALA A 31 7.91 23.81 15.71
C ALA A 31 7.36 23.03 14.48
N PRO A 32 8.04 23.06 13.32
CA PRO A 32 7.63 22.27 12.18
C PRO A 32 7.71 20.78 12.50
N ALA A 33 6.56 20.10 12.44
CA ALA A 33 6.45 18.65 12.41
C ALA A 33 6.20 18.23 10.97
N TRP A 34 7.18 17.59 10.34
CA TRP A 34 7.04 17.08 8.98
C TRP A 34 6.03 15.93 8.94
N LEU A 35 5.08 16.01 8.01
CA LEU A 35 4.06 15.00 7.82
C LEU A 35 4.43 14.11 6.64
N ASP A 36 4.05 12.83 6.72
CA ASP A 36 4.13 11.92 5.58
C ASP A 36 3.09 12.35 4.53
N THR A 37 3.45 12.27 3.26
CA THR A 37 2.66 12.83 2.15
C THR A 37 1.90 11.78 1.36
N GLY A 38 1.90 10.53 1.84
CA GLY A 38 1.02 9.47 1.35
C GLY A 38 1.23 9.10 -0.12
N GLY A 39 2.36 9.50 -0.72
CA GLY A 39 2.69 9.25 -2.13
C GLY A 39 2.20 10.31 -3.12
N SER A 40 1.66 11.45 -2.67
CA SER A 40 1.24 12.57 -3.54
C SER A 40 2.41 13.32 -4.20
N GLY A 41 3.65 13.04 -3.78
CA GLY A 41 4.85 13.81 -4.18
C GLY A 41 4.92 15.20 -3.54
N ALA A 42 3.87 15.65 -2.85
CA ALA A 42 3.91 16.89 -2.09
C ALA A 42 4.89 16.77 -0.91
N SER A 43 5.31 17.92 -0.39
CA SER A 43 5.95 18.03 0.91
C SER A 43 4.99 18.71 1.89
N LEU A 44 4.92 18.23 3.12
CA LEU A 44 3.97 18.71 4.14
C LEU A 44 4.68 18.99 5.47
N ALA A 45 4.39 20.15 6.06
CA ALA A 45 4.83 20.49 7.41
C ALA A 45 3.66 21.05 8.22
N SER A 46 3.38 20.44 9.37
CA SER A 46 2.52 21.02 10.39
C SER A 46 3.33 22.03 11.21
N VAL A 47 2.85 23.27 11.33
CA VAL A 47 3.52 24.36 12.05
C VAL A 47 2.55 25.05 12.99
N PHE A 48 3.08 25.73 13.99
CA PHE A 48 2.32 26.71 14.76
C PHE A 48 2.60 28.11 14.25
N VAL A 49 1.54 28.83 13.90
CA VAL A 49 1.59 30.27 13.61
C VAL A 49 1.14 31.03 14.86
N ARG A 50 1.98 31.98 15.30
CA ARG A 50 1.58 32.91 16.36
C ARG A 50 0.86 34.08 15.71
N ASP A 51 -0.40 34.28 16.07
CA ASP A 51 -1.13 35.48 15.66
C ASP A 51 -0.53 36.71 16.38
N SER A 52 -0.52 37.85 15.70
CA SER A 52 -0.05 39.11 16.27
C SER A 52 -1.08 39.74 17.21
N ASP A 53 -2.35 39.31 17.11
CA ASP A 53 -3.41 39.68 18.05
C ASP A 53 -3.22 38.96 19.40
N PRO A 54 -2.97 39.68 20.51
CA PRO A 54 -2.76 39.09 21.84
C PRO A 54 -3.93 38.23 22.35
N GLY A 55 -5.13 38.40 21.80
CA GLY A 55 -6.31 37.61 22.15
C GLY A 55 -6.46 36.31 21.38
N ARG A 56 -5.69 36.09 20.31
CA ARG A 56 -5.75 34.88 19.49
C ARG A 56 -4.61 33.92 19.87
N THR A 57 -5.00 32.72 20.30
CA THR A 57 -4.08 31.64 20.64
C THR A 57 -3.26 31.19 19.42
N LYS A 58 -2.12 30.52 19.67
CA LYS A 58 -1.34 29.86 18.60
C LYS A 58 -2.28 28.99 17.77
N ARG A 59 -2.25 29.16 16.45
CA ARG A 59 -3.04 28.38 15.48
C ARG A 59 -2.14 27.32 14.86
N ARG A 60 -2.61 26.08 14.80
CA ARG A 60 -1.93 25.02 14.04
C ARG A 60 -2.29 25.16 12.58
N MET A 61 -1.31 25.01 11.71
CA MET A 61 -1.45 25.17 10.26
C MET A 61 -0.64 24.11 9.55
N ILE A 62 -1.13 23.62 8.43
CA ILE A 62 -0.41 22.76 7.50
C ILE A 62 0.15 23.65 6.40
N ILE A 63 1.45 23.62 6.21
CA ILE A 63 2.12 24.16 5.04
C ILE A 63 2.30 23.02 4.06
N LYS A 64 1.76 23.19 2.86
CA LYS A 64 1.83 22.20 1.78
C LYS A 64 2.55 22.80 0.58
N LEU A 65 3.63 22.16 0.16
CA LEU A 65 4.24 22.41 -1.14
C LEU A 65 3.71 21.34 -2.11
N CYS A 66 2.78 21.75 -2.98
CA CYS A 66 2.18 20.90 -3.98
C CYS A 66 3.22 20.54 -5.04
N SER A 67 3.25 19.28 -5.48
CA SER A 67 4.09 18.88 -6.62
C SER A 67 3.69 19.67 -7.88
N PRO A 68 4.64 20.09 -8.73
CA PRO A 68 4.33 20.73 -10.02
C PRO A 68 3.58 19.78 -10.97
N ASP A 69 3.67 18.47 -10.76
CA ASP A 69 3.09 17.47 -11.65
C ASP A 69 1.63 17.16 -11.36
N GLY A 70 0.83 17.10 -12.43
CA GLY A 70 -0.50 16.52 -12.45
C GLY A 70 -1.55 17.26 -11.62
N ASP A 71 -2.41 16.49 -10.95
CA ASP A 71 -3.57 16.97 -10.18
C ASP A 71 -3.21 17.97 -9.06
N SER A 72 -1.99 17.88 -8.52
CA SER A 72 -1.53 18.68 -7.38
C SER A 72 -1.39 20.16 -7.72
N SER A 73 -1.06 20.50 -8.98
CA SER A 73 -0.95 21.88 -9.44
C SER A 73 -2.28 22.64 -9.43
N MET A 74 -3.40 21.91 -9.52
CA MET A 74 -4.76 22.45 -9.54
C MET A 74 -5.39 22.54 -8.14
N GLU A 75 -4.70 22.06 -7.11
CA GLU A 75 -5.23 21.97 -5.75
C GLU A 75 -5.71 23.32 -5.18
N PRO A 76 -5.01 24.46 -5.34
CA PRO A 76 -5.52 25.74 -4.87
C PRO A 76 -6.90 26.09 -5.43
N GLY A 77 -7.09 25.88 -6.74
CA GLY A 77 -8.38 26.12 -7.41
C GLY A 77 -9.46 25.14 -6.95
N ARG A 78 -9.11 23.85 -6.80
CA ARG A 78 -10.03 22.81 -6.33
C ARG A 78 -10.47 23.00 -4.88
N LEU A 79 -9.57 23.44 -4.00
CA LEU A 79 -9.91 23.81 -2.62
C LEU A 79 -10.91 24.98 -2.59
N ILE A 80 -10.67 26.02 -3.39
CA ILE A 80 -11.59 27.16 -3.51
C ILE A 80 -12.95 26.69 -4.04
N ALA A 81 -12.97 25.85 -5.07
CA ALA A 81 -14.21 25.29 -5.63
C ALA A 81 -14.98 24.48 -4.57
N ALA A 82 -14.30 23.60 -3.83
CA ALA A 82 -14.91 22.82 -2.75
C ALA A 82 -15.52 23.70 -1.65
N ARG A 83 -14.79 24.74 -1.22
CA ARG A 83 -15.25 25.69 -0.19
C ARG A 83 -16.42 26.56 -0.66
N ARG A 84 -16.51 26.83 -1.97
CA ARG A 84 -17.62 27.57 -2.59
C ARG A 84 -18.81 26.68 -2.96
N SER A 85 -18.63 25.36 -2.91
CA SER A 85 -19.71 24.41 -3.14
C SER A 85 -20.61 24.39 -1.90
N LEU A 86 -21.62 25.25 -1.88
CA LEU A 86 -22.56 25.41 -0.74
C LEU A 86 -23.78 24.50 -0.95
N PRO A 87 -23.87 23.35 -0.27
CA PRO A 87 -24.97 22.42 -0.48
C PRO A 87 -26.28 23.04 -0.01
N ASN A 88 -27.28 23.16 -0.90
CA ASN A 88 -28.50 23.95 -0.66
C ASN A 88 -28.25 25.40 -0.16
N GLY A 89 -27.08 25.98 -0.47
CA GLY A 89 -26.69 27.30 0.03
C GLY A 89 -26.24 27.32 1.50
N ASP A 90 -26.14 26.17 2.17
CA ASP A 90 -25.67 26.08 3.55
C ASP A 90 -24.12 25.99 3.62
N PRO A 91 -23.44 26.92 4.30
CA PRO A 91 -21.99 26.86 4.48
C PRO A 91 -21.53 25.91 5.58
N SER A 92 -22.43 25.25 6.32
CA SER A 92 -22.10 24.40 7.48
C SER A 92 -21.07 23.33 7.13
N PHE A 93 -21.35 22.47 6.14
CA PHE A 93 -20.44 21.38 5.79
C PHE A 93 -19.06 21.90 5.33
N PRO A 94 -18.93 22.83 4.36
CA PRO A 94 -17.63 23.37 4.00
C PRO A 94 -16.89 24.04 5.16
N ARG A 95 -17.60 24.70 6.09
CA ARG A 95 -17.00 25.37 7.25
C ARG A 95 -16.48 24.37 8.28
N ASP A 96 -17.27 23.34 8.56
CA ASP A 96 -17.03 22.45 9.69
C ASP A 96 -16.17 21.23 9.30
N HIS A 97 -16.24 20.81 8.03
CA HIS A 97 -15.62 19.57 7.56
C HIS A 97 -14.59 19.72 6.43
N LEU A 98 -14.38 20.91 5.85
CA LEU A 98 -13.32 21.10 4.86
C LEU A 98 -12.18 21.94 5.43
N VAL A 99 -10.96 21.60 5.02
CA VAL A 99 -9.79 22.43 5.29
C VAL A 99 -9.98 23.84 4.73
N GLU A 100 -9.46 24.84 5.45
CA GLU A 100 -9.52 26.26 5.12
C GLU A 100 -8.18 26.71 4.54
N GLN A 101 -8.20 27.49 3.46
CA GLN A 101 -7.02 28.24 3.01
C GLN A 101 -6.89 29.51 3.87
N LEU A 102 -5.86 29.59 4.71
CA LEU A 102 -5.68 30.69 5.68
C LEU A 102 -5.07 31.95 5.06
N TYR A 103 -4.20 31.77 4.07
CA TYR A 103 -3.48 32.84 3.38
C TYR A 103 -3.42 32.53 1.90
N ASP A 104 -3.20 33.54 1.05
CA ASP A 104 -3.13 33.33 -0.39
C ASP A 104 -2.04 32.29 -0.76
N PRO A 105 -2.36 31.31 -1.63
CA PRO A 105 -1.36 30.39 -2.17
C PRO A 105 -0.22 31.16 -2.85
N MET A 106 1.02 30.77 -2.59
CA MET A 106 2.20 31.41 -3.18
C MET A 106 2.77 30.52 -4.28
N PRO A 107 2.98 31.04 -5.50
CA PRO A 107 3.67 30.27 -6.54
C PRO A 107 5.15 30.10 -6.19
N VAL A 108 5.67 28.90 -6.37
CA VAL A 108 7.08 28.56 -6.17
C VAL A 108 7.56 27.76 -7.36
N ASP A 109 8.21 28.42 -8.32
CA ASP A 109 8.51 27.82 -9.64
C ASP A 109 7.21 27.34 -10.30
N ASP A 110 7.14 26.06 -10.67
CA ASP A 110 5.96 25.40 -11.26
C ASP A 110 5.04 24.77 -10.18
N ALA A 111 5.32 25.01 -8.89
CA ALA A 111 4.59 24.49 -7.75
C ALA A 111 3.80 25.57 -7.00
N TRP A 112 2.95 25.12 -6.06
CA TRP A 112 2.19 26.00 -5.18
C TRP A 112 2.49 25.71 -3.71
N LEU A 113 2.72 26.76 -2.94
CA LEU A 113 2.84 26.73 -1.49
C LEU A 113 1.51 27.18 -0.88
N MET A 114 0.85 26.28 -0.16
CA MET A 114 -0.46 26.49 0.46
C MET A 114 -0.35 26.55 1.98
N PHE A 115 -1.27 27.32 2.59
CA PHE A 115 -1.38 27.51 4.03
C PHE A 115 -2.76 27.08 4.48
N GLN A 116 -2.84 25.86 5.01
CA GLN A 116 -4.10 25.18 5.28
C GLN A 116 -4.36 25.11 6.79
N GLY A 117 -5.56 25.50 7.22
CA GLY A 117 -6.04 25.36 8.59
C GLY A 117 -7.27 24.46 8.65
N PHE A 118 -7.60 23.92 9.81
CA PHE A 118 -8.79 23.09 9.97
C PHE A 118 -9.61 23.51 11.20
N ALA A 119 -10.92 23.23 11.17
CA ALA A 119 -11.83 23.50 12.28
C ALA A 119 -11.38 22.74 13.55
N GLY A 120 -11.48 23.39 14.71
CA GLY A 120 -10.94 22.89 15.98
C GLY A 120 -9.53 23.39 16.29
N ASN A 121 -8.66 23.51 15.28
CA ASN A 121 -7.37 24.21 15.32
C ASN A 121 -6.46 23.90 16.53
N ASP A 122 -6.63 22.74 17.14
CA ASP A 122 -5.99 22.33 18.38
C ASP A 122 -5.10 21.11 18.13
N GLU A 123 -4.20 20.86 19.08
CA GLU A 123 -3.27 19.71 19.07
C GLU A 123 -4.00 18.36 19.19
N THR A 124 -5.32 18.38 19.35
CA THR A 124 -6.15 17.20 19.58
C THR A 124 -6.51 16.47 18.28
N MET A 125 -6.32 17.07 17.10
CA MET A 125 -6.66 16.38 15.84
C MET A 125 -5.48 15.55 15.29
N VAL A 126 -5.77 14.33 14.86
CA VAL A 126 -4.85 13.37 14.21
C VAL A 126 -5.50 12.83 12.93
N THR A 127 -4.72 12.23 12.03
CA THR A 127 -5.30 11.56 10.86
C THR A 127 -6.06 10.29 11.29
N LEU A 128 -7.11 9.91 10.55
CA LEU A 128 -7.85 8.67 10.78
C LEU A 128 -6.93 7.45 10.68
N SER A 129 -5.87 7.51 9.85
CA SER A 129 -4.83 6.47 9.77
C SER A 129 -4.12 6.20 11.11
N THR A 130 -4.07 7.18 12.02
CA THR A 130 -3.45 7.03 13.34
C THR A 130 -4.34 6.26 14.33
N VAL A 131 -5.64 6.13 14.03
CA VAL A 131 -6.64 5.55 14.94
C VAL A 131 -7.33 4.30 14.39
N LEU A 132 -6.79 3.70 13.32
CA LEU A 132 -7.40 2.55 12.61
C LEU A 132 -7.71 1.34 13.51
N ARG A 133 -6.98 1.16 14.61
CA ARG A 133 -7.17 0.03 15.53
C ARG A 133 -8.04 0.36 16.74
N GLN A 134 -8.60 1.57 16.80
CA GLN A 134 -9.48 1.96 17.90
C GLN A 134 -10.88 1.35 17.73
N ARG A 135 -11.52 1.03 18.85
CA ARG A 135 -12.88 0.45 18.89
C ARG A 135 -13.95 1.30 18.20
N ARG A 136 -13.71 2.61 18.05
CA ARG A 136 -14.63 3.57 17.45
C ARG A 136 -14.55 3.65 15.92
N LEU A 137 -13.55 3.02 15.28
CA LEU A 137 -13.34 3.14 13.83
C LEU A 137 -14.63 2.86 13.02
N PRO A 138 -15.42 1.79 13.30
CA PRO A 138 -16.65 1.53 12.54
C PRO A 138 -17.60 2.73 12.54
N GLY A 139 -17.86 3.30 13.72
CA GLY A 139 -18.80 4.41 13.89
C GLY A 139 -18.29 5.69 13.23
N VAL A 140 -16.99 5.97 13.31
CA VAL A 140 -16.36 7.12 12.66
C VAL A 140 -16.43 6.99 11.13
N ALA A 141 -16.03 5.85 10.58
CA ALA A 141 -16.07 5.62 9.14
C ALA A 141 -17.51 5.73 8.59
N ALA A 142 -18.47 5.13 9.28
CA ALA A 142 -19.89 5.21 8.91
C ALA A 142 -20.45 6.63 9.04
N GLN A 143 -20.02 7.40 10.05
CA GLN A 143 -20.42 8.81 10.21
C GLN A 143 -19.90 9.68 9.07
N ILE A 144 -18.63 9.50 8.69
CA ILE A 144 -18.05 10.21 7.54
C ILE A 144 -18.84 9.87 6.26
N THR A 145 -19.11 8.58 6.00
CA THR A 145 -19.93 8.17 4.85
C THR A 145 -21.32 8.80 4.87
N ARG A 146 -22.02 8.80 6.02
CA ARG A 146 -23.33 9.46 6.16
C ARG A 146 -23.24 10.94 5.85
N SER A 147 -22.26 11.63 6.41
CA SER A 147 -22.13 13.08 6.29
C SER A 147 -21.72 13.50 4.87
N LEU A 148 -20.85 12.75 4.19
CA LEU A 148 -20.54 12.97 2.77
C LEU A 148 -21.78 12.87 1.87
N LEU A 149 -22.68 11.94 2.15
CA LEU A 149 -23.87 11.74 1.33
C LEU A 149 -25.00 12.69 1.72
N ALA A 150 -25.32 12.81 3.00
CA ALA A 150 -26.47 13.57 3.49
C ALA A 150 -26.19 15.05 3.69
N ASP A 151 -25.01 15.40 4.22
CA ASP A 151 -24.70 16.78 4.62
C ASP A 151 -23.95 17.54 3.52
N TRP A 152 -23.04 16.87 2.80
CA TRP A 152 -22.32 17.49 1.67
C TRP A 152 -23.10 17.43 0.36
N ASN A 153 -23.97 16.42 0.21
CA ASN A 153 -24.78 16.18 -0.99
C ASN A 153 -26.29 16.05 -0.69
N PRO A 154 -26.91 17.02 0.01
CA PRO A 154 -28.37 17.09 0.17
C PRO A 154 -29.09 17.49 -1.13
N ASP A 155 -28.35 18.01 -2.11
CA ASP A 155 -28.78 18.54 -3.41
C ASP A 155 -28.10 17.82 -4.58
N GLU A 156 -27.87 16.51 -4.43
CA GLU A 156 -27.24 15.69 -5.46
C GLU A 156 -28.00 15.75 -6.79
N LYS A 157 -27.27 15.50 -7.87
CA LYS A 157 -27.81 15.49 -9.22
C LYS A 157 -27.61 14.12 -9.83
N TRP A 158 -28.65 13.64 -10.45
CA TRP A 158 -28.67 12.59 -11.46
C TRP A 158 -28.38 13.24 -12.81
N ASP A 159 -27.49 12.64 -13.59
CA ASP A 159 -27.09 13.18 -14.89
C ASP A 159 -27.17 12.10 -15.96
N GLY A 160 -28.30 12.10 -16.67
CA GLY A 160 -28.53 11.25 -17.83
C GLY A 160 -28.37 9.77 -17.58
N GLU A 161 -28.14 9.03 -18.66
CA GLU A 161 -27.86 7.61 -18.65
C GLU A 161 -26.38 7.37 -18.93
N MET A 162 -25.79 6.33 -18.34
CA MET A 162 -24.43 5.91 -18.70
C MET A 162 -24.29 4.39 -18.65
N THR A 163 -23.43 3.81 -19.48
CA THR A 163 -23.18 2.37 -19.38
C THR A 163 -22.37 2.04 -18.12
N ALA A 164 -22.53 0.83 -17.59
CA ALA A 164 -21.74 0.36 -16.44
C ALA A 164 -20.24 0.37 -16.75
N ALA A 165 -19.85 0.04 -17.99
CA ALA A 165 -18.46 0.17 -18.43
C ALA A 165 -17.99 1.63 -18.45
N ALA A 166 -18.82 2.58 -18.88
CA ALA A 166 -18.50 4.01 -18.83
C ALA A 166 -18.35 4.50 -17.38
N PHE A 167 -19.20 4.03 -16.46
CA PHE A 167 -19.12 4.37 -15.04
C PHE A 167 -17.76 3.97 -14.45
N VAL A 168 -17.34 2.72 -14.67
CA VAL A 168 -16.05 2.23 -14.19
C VAL A 168 -14.89 2.95 -14.89
N SER A 169 -15.00 3.19 -16.20
CA SER A 169 -13.96 3.88 -16.98
C SER A 169 -13.76 5.32 -16.51
N GLU A 170 -14.83 6.05 -16.20
CA GLU A 170 -14.75 7.41 -15.67
C GLU A 170 -14.02 7.46 -14.32
N LEU A 171 -14.28 6.51 -13.43
CA LEU A 171 -13.60 6.43 -12.14
C LEU A 171 -12.10 6.13 -12.30
N LEU A 172 -11.74 5.26 -13.24
CA LEU A 172 -10.35 4.88 -13.49
C LEU A 172 -9.57 5.96 -14.25
N ASP A 173 -10.25 6.74 -15.08
CA ASP A 173 -9.67 7.78 -15.93
C ASP A 173 -8.52 7.20 -16.78
N ARG A 174 -7.41 7.92 -16.94
CA ARG A 174 -6.23 7.46 -17.69
C ARG A 174 -5.65 6.13 -17.25
N ARG A 175 -5.96 5.59 -16.05
CA ARG A 175 -5.33 4.35 -15.52
C ARG A 175 -5.52 3.11 -16.39
N LEU A 176 -6.47 3.13 -17.33
CA LEU A 176 -6.68 2.07 -18.31
C LEU A 176 -5.78 2.18 -19.55
N GLU A 177 -5.02 3.26 -19.70
CA GLU A 177 -4.11 3.46 -20.82
C GLU A 177 -2.98 2.41 -20.80
N PRO A 178 -2.50 1.94 -21.97
CA PRO A 178 -1.56 0.81 -22.04
C PRO A 178 -0.23 1.00 -21.31
N ALA A 179 0.19 2.25 -21.09
CA ALA A 179 1.42 2.61 -20.41
C ALA A 179 1.25 2.80 -18.89
N GLU A 180 0.01 2.83 -18.40
CA GLU A 180 -0.27 3.09 -16.98
C GLU A 180 -0.06 1.83 -16.12
N PRO A 181 0.29 1.97 -14.83
CA PRO A 181 0.69 0.86 -13.97
C PRO A 181 -0.30 -0.31 -13.88
N LEU A 182 -1.60 -0.02 -13.99
CA LEU A 182 -2.63 -1.06 -13.99
C LEU A 182 -2.54 -1.95 -15.24
N ALA A 183 -2.54 -1.34 -16.42
CA ALA A 183 -2.50 -2.07 -17.70
C ALA A 183 -1.18 -2.84 -17.84
N VAL A 184 -0.07 -2.23 -17.45
CA VAL A 184 1.25 -2.86 -17.41
C VAL A 184 1.24 -4.10 -16.51
N TRP A 185 0.71 -3.97 -15.29
CA TRP A 185 0.68 -5.10 -14.37
C TRP A 185 -0.21 -6.25 -14.84
N VAL A 186 -1.42 -5.96 -15.35
CA VAL A 186 -2.32 -7.00 -15.86
C VAL A 186 -1.69 -7.75 -17.04
N ARG A 187 -1.07 -7.03 -17.97
CA ARG A 187 -0.36 -7.64 -19.11
C ARG A 187 0.83 -8.48 -18.64
N ASP A 188 1.72 -7.90 -17.86
CA ASP A 188 3.03 -8.49 -17.58
C ASP A 188 3.00 -9.54 -16.47
N LYS A 189 2.04 -9.45 -15.54
CA LYS A 189 1.92 -10.40 -14.42
C LYS A 189 0.82 -11.42 -14.60
N LEU A 190 -0.26 -11.11 -15.31
CA LEU A 190 -1.38 -12.03 -15.51
C LEU A 190 -1.44 -12.62 -16.92
N GLY A 191 -0.63 -12.12 -17.87
CA GLY A 191 -0.70 -12.56 -19.26
C GLY A 191 -2.06 -12.26 -19.92
N LEU A 192 -2.86 -11.37 -19.32
CA LEU A 192 -4.21 -11.10 -19.77
C LEU A 192 -4.21 -10.00 -20.82
N GLY A 193 -4.76 -10.32 -22.00
CA GLY A 193 -5.12 -9.31 -22.98
C GLY A 193 -6.32 -8.49 -22.51
N LEU A 194 -6.34 -7.18 -22.80
CA LEU A 194 -7.47 -6.29 -22.53
C LEU A 194 -8.75 -6.64 -23.30
N ARG A 195 -8.72 -7.69 -24.15
CA ARG A 195 -9.85 -8.20 -24.94
C ARG A 195 -10.49 -9.46 -24.35
N THR A 196 -9.86 -10.10 -23.36
CA THR A 196 -10.41 -11.29 -22.71
C THR A 196 -11.63 -10.87 -21.90
N ALA A 197 -12.82 -11.37 -22.23
CA ALA A 197 -14.06 -10.96 -21.56
C ALA A 197 -14.28 -11.67 -20.22
N TRP A 198 -13.88 -12.93 -20.10
CA TRP A 198 -14.11 -13.77 -18.93
C TRP A 198 -12.83 -14.46 -18.45
N ILE A 199 -12.70 -14.61 -17.14
CA ILE A 199 -11.54 -15.20 -16.45
C ILE A 199 -11.99 -16.19 -15.38
N ARG A 200 -11.12 -17.13 -15.01
CA ARG A 200 -11.25 -17.97 -13.82
C ARG A 200 -10.08 -17.65 -12.89
N PRO A 201 -10.26 -16.79 -11.88
CA PRO A 201 -9.16 -16.44 -10.98
C PRO A 201 -8.85 -17.60 -10.02
N GLY A 202 -7.58 -17.96 -9.91
CA GLY A 202 -7.06 -19.01 -9.04
C GLY A 202 -7.09 -20.37 -9.74
N ARG A 203 -8.14 -21.16 -9.50
CA ARG A 203 -8.22 -22.58 -9.88
C ARG A 203 -9.07 -22.83 -11.12
N ALA A 204 -8.79 -23.90 -11.85
CA ALA A 204 -9.52 -24.28 -13.08
C ALA A 204 -11.03 -24.47 -12.88
N ASN A 205 -11.46 -24.92 -11.69
CA ASN A 205 -12.87 -25.14 -11.35
C ASN A 205 -13.54 -23.90 -10.73
N ALA A 206 -12.85 -22.75 -10.67
CA ALA A 206 -13.45 -21.52 -10.18
C ALA A 206 -14.58 -21.06 -11.12
N THR A 207 -15.63 -20.48 -10.53
CA THR A 207 -16.70 -19.83 -11.27
C THR A 207 -16.11 -18.75 -12.19
N PRO A 208 -16.47 -18.73 -13.50
CA PRO A 208 -16.04 -17.66 -14.39
C PRO A 208 -16.43 -16.27 -13.88
N LEU A 209 -15.58 -15.27 -14.02
CA LEU A 209 -15.87 -13.90 -13.67
C LEU A 209 -15.57 -12.99 -14.86
N PRO A 210 -16.27 -11.86 -15.01
CA PRO A 210 -15.89 -10.88 -16.02
C PRO A 210 -14.47 -10.39 -15.74
N ASN A 211 -13.68 -10.21 -16.79
CA ASN A 211 -12.36 -9.59 -16.69
C ASN A 211 -12.55 -8.12 -16.27
N PRO A 212 -12.10 -7.71 -15.08
CA PRO A 212 -12.46 -6.40 -14.53
C PRO A 212 -11.85 -5.23 -15.30
N VAL A 213 -10.81 -5.45 -16.12
CA VAL A 213 -10.21 -4.40 -16.97
C VAL A 213 -10.72 -4.40 -18.42
N HIS A 214 -11.55 -5.36 -18.80
CA HIS A 214 -12.17 -5.38 -20.12
C HIS A 214 -13.42 -4.50 -20.09
N LEU A 215 -13.28 -3.22 -20.46
CA LEU A 215 -14.35 -2.20 -20.38
C LEU A 215 -14.74 -1.61 -21.74
N ARG A 216 -14.36 -2.26 -22.85
CA ARG A 216 -14.59 -1.77 -24.23
C ARG A 216 -15.05 -2.90 -25.14
N GLY A 217 -15.69 -2.55 -26.26
CA GLY A 217 -16.13 -3.53 -27.26
C GLY A 217 -17.26 -4.40 -26.72
N SER A 218 -17.16 -5.73 -26.90
CA SER A 218 -18.12 -6.73 -26.43
C SER A 218 -18.05 -7.02 -24.92
N CYS A 219 -17.73 -5.99 -24.13
CA CYS A 219 -17.69 -6.11 -22.67
C CYS A 219 -19.12 -6.26 -22.14
N PRO A 220 -19.40 -7.26 -21.27
CA PRO A 220 -20.73 -7.42 -20.69
C PRO A 220 -21.26 -6.18 -19.93
N LEU A 221 -20.36 -5.38 -19.34
CA LEU A 221 -20.72 -4.11 -18.67
C LEU A 221 -21.06 -2.99 -19.66
N ALA A 222 -20.58 -3.05 -20.91
CA ALA A 222 -20.86 -2.02 -21.91
C ALA A 222 -22.29 -2.10 -22.46
N GLU A 223 -22.93 -3.26 -22.35
CA GLU A 223 -24.32 -3.49 -22.78
C GLU A 223 -25.36 -3.11 -21.72
N ARG A 224 -24.92 -2.71 -20.52
CA ARG A 224 -25.81 -2.41 -19.40
C ARG A 224 -25.78 -0.94 -19.10
N THR A 225 -26.96 -0.34 -19.06
CA THR A 225 -27.16 1.08 -18.76
C THR A 225 -27.53 1.28 -17.30
N LEU A 226 -26.99 2.33 -16.71
CA LEU A 226 -27.43 2.91 -15.46
C LEU A 226 -28.26 4.13 -15.82
N ASP A 227 -29.54 4.13 -15.45
CA ASP A 227 -30.45 5.22 -15.82
C ASP A 227 -30.25 6.46 -14.95
N TYR A 228 -29.68 6.29 -13.74
CA TYR A 228 -29.51 7.37 -12.76
C TYR A 228 -28.16 7.30 -12.05
N PRO A 229 -27.03 7.55 -12.73
CA PRO A 229 -25.74 7.69 -12.06
C PRO A 229 -25.79 8.88 -11.10
N ILE A 230 -25.61 8.61 -9.81
CA ILE A 230 -25.76 9.64 -8.78
C ILE A 230 -24.44 10.41 -8.65
N ARG A 231 -24.51 11.71 -8.88
CA ARG A 231 -23.36 12.61 -8.88
C ARG A 231 -23.50 13.72 -7.86
N GLY A 232 -22.35 14.20 -7.42
CA GLY A 232 -22.25 15.38 -6.57
C GLY A 232 -20.81 15.67 -6.19
N ARG A 233 -20.67 16.37 -5.08
CA ARG A 233 -19.39 16.78 -4.51
C ARG A 233 -18.69 15.56 -3.94
N ALA A 234 -17.50 15.28 -4.43
CA ALA A 234 -16.62 14.24 -3.91
C ALA A 234 -15.21 14.79 -3.70
N HIS A 235 -14.52 14.23 -2.72
CA HIS A 235 -13.12 14.45 -2.46
C HIS A 235 -12.24 13.82 -3.55
N GLY A 236 -12.61 12.64 -4.05
CA GLY A 236 -11.92 11.96 -5.17
C GLY A 236 -10.64 11.20 -4.78
N ASP A 237 -10.10 11.41 -3.59
CA ASP A 237 -8.99 10.63 -3.02
C ASP A 237 -9.18 10.42 -1.51
N LEU A 238 -10.41 10.09 -1.12
CA LEU A 238 -10.76 9.95 0.27
C LEU A 238 -10.10 8.69 0.87
N HIS A 239 -9.13 8.89 1.75
CA HIS A 239 -8.46 7.83 2.47
C HIS A 239 -8.16 8.26 3.92
N PRO A 240 -7.84 7.34 4.85
CA PRO A 240 -7.65 7.68 6.26
C PRO A 240 -6.57 8.75 6.53
N GLY A 241 -5.57 8.88 5.66
CA GLY A 241 -4.59 9.98 5.74
C GLY A 241 -5.15 11.38 5.43
N ASN A 242 -6.26 11.48 4.68
CA ASN A 242 -6.89 12.74 4.25
C ASN A 242 -8.08 13.14 5.14
N ILE A 243 -8.24 12.47 6.28
CA ILE A 243 -9.33 12.70 7.22
C ILE A 243 -8.69 12.96 8.56
N MET A 244 -8.91 14.14 9.12
CA MET A 244 -8.52 14.49 10.47
C MET A 244 -9.69 14.23 11.42
N VAL A 245 -9.41 13.59 12.55
CA VAL A 245 -10.36 13.26 13.61
C VAL A 245 -9.76 13.60 14.99
N PRO A 246 -10.57 13.86 16.02
CA PRO A 246 -10.08 14.04 17.38
C PRO A 246 -9.29 12.81 17.87
N LYS A 247 -8.24 13.02 18.64
CA LYS A 247 -7.38 11.98 19.18
C LYS A 247 -8.05 11.24 20.32
N GLU A 248 -8.84 11.95 21.13
CA GLU A 248 -9.57 11.43 22.27
C GLU A 248 -10.62 10.42 21.78
N PRO A 249 -10.59 9.15 22.25
CA PRO A 249 -11.49 8.10 21.75
C PRO A 249 -12.98 8.41 21.85
N ASP A 250 -13.34 9.16 22.88
CA ASP A 250 -14.69 9.52 23.33
C ASP A 250 -15.15 10.89 22.83
N ALA A 251 -14.34 11.56 22.00
CA ALA A 251 -14.76 12.74 21.27
C ALA A 251 -15.89 12.44 20.28
N ASP A 252 -16.66 13.48 19.95
CA ASP A 252 -17.73 13.42 18.97
C ASP A 252 -17.22 12.89 17.62
N ILE A 253 -17.83 11.79 17.16
CA ILE A 253 -17.52 11.15 15.87
C ILE A 253 -17.92 12.01 14.67
N GLY A 254 -18.81 12.98 14.86
CA GLY A 254 -19.18 13.98 13.86
C GLY A 254 -18.08 15.02 13.64
N ARG A 255 -17.16 15.19 14.59
CA ARG A 255 -16.03 16.11 14.43
C ARG A 255 -14.96 15.46 13.57
N TYR A 256 -14.91 15.81 12.29
CA TYR A 256 -13.82 15.44 11.39
C TYR A 256 -13.60 16.54 10.35
N VAL A 257 -12.41 16.56 9.74
CA VAL A 257 -12.05 17.50 8.67
C VAL A 257 -11.37 16.77 7.52
N LEU A 258 -11.82 17.04 6.30
CA LEU A 258 -11.22 16.58 5.05
C LEU A 258 -10.10 17.52 4.64
N ILE A 259 -8.93 16.96 4.37
CA ILE A 259 -7.73 17.66 3.91
C ILE A 259 -7.31 17.12 2.54
N ASP A 260 -6.42 17.81 1.84
CA ASP A 260 -5.96 17.40 0.49
C ASP A 260 -7.10 17.27 -0.53
N LEU A 261 -7.73 18.40 -0.87
CA LEU A 261 -8.79 18.46 -1.88
C LEU A 261 -8.24 18.54 -3.31
N SER A 262 -7.04 18.00 -3.55
CA SER A 262 -6.39 18.01 -4.86
C SER A 262 -7.15 17.25 -5.93
N ARG A 263 -8.08 16.35 -5.58
CA ARG A 263 -8.95 15.62 -6.52
C ARG A 263 -10.45 15.95 -6.39
N PHE A 264 -10.77 17.06 -5.72
CA PHE A 264 -12.15 17.49 -5.58
C PHE A 264 -12.82 17.67 -6.95
N ASP A 265 -14.06 17.20 -7.03
CA ASP A 265 -14.95 17.37 -8.17
C ASP A 265 -16.39 17.59 -7.67
N GLU A 266 -17.09 18.57 -8.22
CA GLU A 266 -18.46 18.92 -7.88
C GLU A 266 -19.52 18.00 -8.52
N ARG A 267 -19.13 17.16 -9.48
CA ARG A 267 -20.01 16.28 -10.26
C ARG A 267 -19.49 14.85 -10.35
N ALA A 268 -18.71 14.42 -9.36
CA ALA A 268 -18.20 13.05 -9.28
C ALA A 268 -19.27 12.04 -8.87
N LEU A 269 -19.08 10.78 -9.28
CA LEU A 269 -19.92 9.65 -8.89
C LEU A 269 -19.80 9.39 -7.38
N LEU A 270 -20.92 9.53 -6.64
CA LEU A 270 -20.90 9.63 -5.18
C LEU A 270 -20.48 8.33 -4.46
N ALA A 271 -20.70 7.18 -5.07
CA ALA A 271 -20.29 5.89 -4.48
C ALA A 271 -18.76 5.72 -4.39
N ARG A 272 -17.98 6.53 -5.14
CA ARG A 272 -16.51 6.45 -5.19
C ARG A 272 -15.88 6.63 -3.81
N ASP A 273 -16.18 7.71 -3.12
CA ASP A 273 -15.48 8.09 -1.89
C ASP A 273 -15.71 7.10 -0.74
N PRO A 274 -16.96 6.71 -0.42
CA PRO A 274 -17.21 5.68 0.60
C PRO A 274 -16.51 4.35 0.31
N VAL A 275 -16.53 3.91 -0.94
CA VAL A 275 -15.89 2.66 -1.35
C VAL A 275 -14.37 2.77 -1.30
N HIS A 276 -13.78 3.86 -1.79
CA HIS A 276 -12.34 4.06 -1.75
C HIS A 276 -11.83 4.14 -0.31
N LEU A 277 -12.55 4.85 0.57
CA LEU A 277 -12.26 4.87 2.01
C LEU A 277 -12.30 3.45 2.60
N LEU A 278 -13.37 2.70 2.33
CA LEU A 278 -13.52 1.33 2.81
C LEU A 278 -12.35 0.43 2.36
N LEU A 279 -11.95 0.50 1.09
CA LEU A 279 -10.81 -0.27 0.59
C LEU A 279 -9.47 0.16 1.17
N CYS A 280 -9.30 1.45 1.46
CA CYS A 280 -8.13 1.92 2.21
C CYS A 280 -8.07 1.34 3.63
N LEU A 281 -9.22 1.23 4.30
CA LEU A 281 -9.31 0.60 5.62
C LEU A 281 -9.01 -0.90 5.53
N VAL A 282 -9.61 -1.61 4.57
CA VAL A 282 -9.36 -3.04 4.32
C VAL A 282 -7.88 -3.32 4.05
N ALA A 283 -7.23 -2.49 3.23
CA ALA A 283 -5.84 -2.69 2.84
C ALA A 283 -4.86 -2.74 4.03
N ASP A 284 -5.18 -2.07 5.15
CA ASP A 284 -4.34 -2.09 6.36
C ASP A 284 -4.38 -3.45 7.08
N PHE A 285 -5.45 -4.23 6.88
CA PHE A 285 -5.61 -5.54 7.52
C PHE A 285 -5.12 -6.69 6.65
N LEU A 286 -5.16 -6.57 5.32
CA LEU A 286 -4.84 -7.66 4.40
C LEU A 286 -3.50 -8.37 4.71
N PRO A 287 -2.37 -7.67 4.96
CA PRO A 287 -1.08 -8.33 5.22
C PRO A 287 -1.09 -9.30 6.42
N HIS A 288 -2.08 -9.17 7.30
CA HIS A 288 -2.20 -9.95 8.53
C HIS A 288 -3.30 -11.03 8.46
N MET A 289 -3.94 -11.21 7.31
CA MET A 289 -5.04 -12.16 7.12
C MET A 289 -4.61 -13.45 6.42
N SER A 290 -5.17 -14.58 6.85
CA SER A 290 -5.09 -15.86 6.14
C SER A 290 -5.87 -15.81 4.81
N ASP A 291 -5.62 -16.77 3.91
CA ASP A 291 -6.34 -16.83 2.63
C ASP A 291 -7.84 -17.09 2.82
N ASP A 292 -8.22 -17.90 3.81
CA ASP A 292 -9.64 -18.14 4.14
C ASP A 292 -10.32 -16.87 4.64
N ALA A 293 -9.67 -16.11 5.53
CA ALA A 293 -10.20 -14.84 6.01
C ALA A 293 -10.31 -13.80 4.88
N ARG A 294 -9.35 -13.80 3.95
CA ARG A 294 -9.37 -12.95 2.75
C ARG A 294 -10.49 -13.34 1.79
N ALA A 295 -10.81 -14.63 1.65
CA ALA A 295 -11.93 -15.10 0.86
C ALA A 295 -13.26 -14.69 1.50
N GLU A 296 -13.41 -14.86 2.82
CA GLU A 296 -14.62 -14.47 3.54
C GLU A 296 -14.85 -12.94 3.50
N LEU A 297 -13.79 -12.14 3.62
CA LEU A 297 -13.87 -10.69 3.47
C LEU A 297 -14.26 -10.27 2.06
N LEU A 298 -13.79 -10.97 1.03
CA LEU A 298 -14.19 -10.72 -0.35
C LEU A 298 -15.69 -10.92 -0.51
N ASP A 299 -16.24 -12.03 0.01
CA ASP A 299 -17.66 -12.33 -0.04
C ASP A 299 -18.50 -11.26 0.69
N LEU A 300 -18.02 -10.82 1.87
CA LEU A 300 -18.66 -9.74 2.63
C LEU A 300 -18.71 -8.41 1.84
N LEU A 301 -17.61 -8.05 1.15
CA LEU A 301 -17.49 -6.79 0.40
C LEU A 301 -18.39 -6.74 -0.84
N VAL A 302 -18.54 -7.86 -1.55
CA VAL A 302 -19.48 -7.96 -2.69
C VAL A 302 -20.90 -8.27 -2.26
N GLY A 303 -21.10 -8.45 -0.95
CA GLY A 303 -22.40 -8.55 -0.31
C GLY A 303 -23.09 -9.90 -0.40
N ARG A 304 -22.30 -10.96 -0.52
CA ARG A 304 -22.78 -12.33 -0.29
C ARG A 304 -23.02 -12.55 1.20
N ASP A 305 -23.95 -13.44 1.49
CA ASP A 305 -24.17 -13.89 2.87
C ASP A 305 -22.96 -14.69 3.33
N THR A 306 -22.34 -14.27 4.43
CA THR A 306 -21.15 -14.89 4.97
C THR A 306 -21.12 -14.73 6.49
N PRO A 307 -20.70 -15.75 7.26
CA PRO A 307 -20.64 -15.68 8.71
C PRO A 307 -19.74 -14.54 9.24
N GLY A 308 -18.72 -14.15 8.48
CA GLY A 308 -17.71 -13.16 8.86
C GLY A 308 -16.86 -13.59 10.06
N LEU A 309 -16.74 -14.90 10.33
CA LEU A 309 -16.14 -15.43 11.56
C LEU A 309 -14.61 -15.39 11.55
N LEU A 310 -13.99 -15.48 10.37
CA LEU A 310 -12.54 -15.44 10.18
C LEU A 310 -12.03 -14.00 9.98
N ILE A 311 -12.94 -13.05 9.76
CA ILE A 311 -12.60 -11.63 9.60
C ILE A 311 -12.40 -11.02 11.00
N PRO A 312 -11.38 -10.17 11.19
CA PRO A 312 -11.28 -9.36 12.40
C PRO A 312 -12.59 -8.59 12.66
N GLN A 313 -13.24 -8.83 13.80
CA GLN A 313 -14.62 -8.37 14.04
C GLN A 313 -14.79 -6.85 13.95
N GLY A 314 -13.74 -6.07 14.30
CA GLY A 314 -13.73 -4.62 14.08
C GLY A 314 -13.79 -4.23 12.60
N LEU A 315 -13.12 -4.98 11.72
CA LEU A 315 -13.17 -4.78 10.27
C LEU A 315 -14.51 -5.22 9.70
N ALA A 316 -15.02 -6.40 10.07
CA ALA A 316 -16.34 -6.87 9.63
C ALA A 316 -17.44 -5.86 9.98
N ARG A 317 -17.41 -5.34 11.21
CA ARG A 317 -18.32 -4.27 11.66
C ARG A 317 -18.13 -2.98 10.88
N THR A 318 -16.89 -2.58 10.58
CA THR A 318 -16.61 -1.41 9.75
C THR A 318 -17.22 -1.55 8.36
N VAL A 319 -17.06 -2.70 7.71
CA VAL A 319 -17.66 -2.99 6.39
C VAL A 319 -19.19 -2.89 6.46
N GLY A 320 -19.81 -3.52 7.47
CA GLY A 320 -21.27 -3.49 7.66
C GLY A 320 -21.82 -2.08 7.92
N GLU A 321 -21.20 -1.31 8.81
CA GLU A 321 -21.65 0.04 9.15
C GLU A 321 -21.43 1.04 8.00
N VAL A 322 -20.31 0.95 7.27
CA VAL A 322 -20.05 1.81 6.10
C VAL A 322 -21.01 1.48 4.95
N ARG A 323 -21.34 0.19 4.73
CA ARG A 323 -22.28 -0.22 3.68
C ARG A 323 -23.72 0.17 3.96
N SER A 324 -24.14 0.19 5.23
CA SER A 324 -25.48 0.59 5.66
C SER A 324 -25.63 2.09 5.93
N ALA A 325 -24.51 2.83 6.04
CA ALA A 325 -24.51 4.28 6.22
C ALA A 325 -25.39 5.05 5.20
N PRO A 326 -25.42 4.68 3.90
CA PRO A 326 -26.29 5.34 2.92
C PRO A 326 -27.80 5.12 3.14
N ASP A 327 -28.24 4.11 3.91
CA ASP A 327 -29.65 3.66 3.93
C ASP A 327 -30.65 4.76 4.28
N ALA A 328 -30.35 5.61 5.26
CA ALA A 328 -31.22 6.71 5.65
C ALA A 328 -31.33 7.77 4.55
N TRP A 329 -30.21 8.07 3.90
CA TRP A 329 -30.14 8.99 2.77
C TRP A 329 -30.86 8.44 1.53
N LEU A 330 -30.74 7.13 1.26
CA LEU A 330 -31.41 6.45 0.16
C LEU A 330 -32.94 6.39 0.34
N ARG A 331 -33.45 6.17 1.56
CA ARG A 331 -34.90 6.13 1.84
C ARG A 331 -35.63 7.43 1.49
N GLN A 332 -34.91 8.55 1.44
CA GLN A 332 -35.47 9.84 1.08
C GLN A 332 -35.53 10.06 -0.45
N ARG A 333 -35.04 9.10 -1.25
CA ARG A 333 -34.86 9.23 -2.71
C ARG A 333 -35.58 8.13 -3.48
N THR A 334 -36.10 8.50 -4.64
CA THR A 334 -36.88 7.62 -5.52
C THR A 334 -36.02 6.62 -6.31
N VAL A 335 -34.71 6.88 -6.50
CA VAL A 335 -33.80 5.98 -7.27
C VAL A 335 -32.94 5.05 -6.39
N SER A 336 -33.32 4.86 -5.14
CA SER A 336 -32.56 4.02 -4.20
C SER A 336 -32.24 2.61 -4.73
N GLY A 337 -33.07 2.07 -5.64
CA GLY A 337 -32.88 0.77 -6.26
C GLY A 337 -31.59 0.59 -7.08
N GLN A 338 -30.99 1.66 -7.62
CA GLN A 338 -29.76 1.55 -8.44
C GLN A 338 -28.46 1.73 -7.63
N TRP A 339 -28.55 2.14 -6.36
CA TRP A 339 -27.37 2.40 -5.53
C TRP A 339 -26.49 1.17 -5.33
N ALA A 340 -27.10 0.00 -5.11
CA ALA A 340 -26.35 -1.24 -4.93
C ALA A 340 -25.48 -1.57 -6.16
N GLY A 341 -26.00 -1.32 -7.37
CA GLY A 341 -25.23 -1.49 -8.60
C GLY A 341 -24.07 -0.49 -8.70
N GLN A 342 -24.32 0.79 -8.43
CA GLN A 342 -23.28 1.82 -8.42
C GLN A 342 -22.19 1.55 -7.38
N TRP A 343 -22.56 1.04 -6.20
CA TRP A 343 -21.62 0.60 -5.16
C TRP A 343 -20.69 -0.50 -5.67
N LEU A 344 -21.23 -1.53 -6.35
CA LEU A 344 -20.44 -2.63 -6.91
C LEU A 344 -19.52 -2.16 -8.05
N LEU A 345 -19.97 -1.24 -8.89
CA LEU A 345 -19.15 -0.66 -9.96
C LEU A 345 -18.04 0.25 -9.40
N SER A 346 -18.33 1.03 -8.36
CA SER A 346 -17.30 1.76 -7.61
C SER A 346 -16.32 0.80 -6.93
N MET A 347 -16.79 -0.33 -6.39
CA MET A 347 -15.95 -1.38 -5.80
C MET A 347 -14.98 -1.95 -6.84
N GLN A 348 -15.47 -2.25 -8.04
CA GLN A 348 -14.64 -2.67 -9.16
C GLN A 348 -13.56 -1.63 -9.48
N ALA A 349 -13.96 -0.38 -9.72
CA ALA A 349 -13.03 0.69 -10.10
C ALA A 349 -11.98 0.95 -9.01
N CYS A 350 -12.41 1.11 -7.76
CA CYS A 350 -11.51 1.37 -6.65
C CYS A 350 -10.58 0.18 -6.39
N ALA A 351 -11.05 -1.07 -6.46
CA ALA A 351 -10.18 -2.23 -6.30
C ALA A 351 -9.07 -2.27 -7.37
N LEU A 352 -9.40 -1.95 -8.63
CA LEU A 352 -8.41 -1.83 -9.71
C LEU A 352 -7.38 -0.70 -9.46
N MET A 353 -7.78 0.41 -8.83
CA MET A 353 -6.81 1.44 -8.41
C MET A 353 -5.79 0.88 -7.42
N PHE A 354 -6.17 -0.06 -6.55
CA PHE A 354 -5.27 -0.69 -5.59
C PHE A 354 -4.40 -1.76 -6.23
N THR A 355 -4.93 -2.53 -7.18
CA THR A 355 -4.13 -3.44 -8.03
C THR A 355 -2.96 -2.71 -8.71
N ALA A 356 -3.14 -1.45 -9.08
CA ALA A 356 -2.10 -0.64 -9.73
C ALA A 356 -1.01 -0.12 -8.77
N ARG A 357 -1.25 -0.08 -7.46
CA ARG A 357 -0.35 0.55 -6.48
C ARG A 357 0.82 -0.37 -6.15
N VAL A 358 2.03 0.09 -6.48
CA VAL A 358 3.29 -0.66 -6.28
C VAL A 358 3.66 -0.92 -4.82
N ARG A 359 3.07 -0.17 -3.88
CA ARG A 359 3.30 -0.35 -2.44
C ARG A 359 2.71 -1.65 -1.88
N TYR A 360 1.77 -2.26 -2.60
CA TYR A 360 1.19 -3.55 -2.23
C TYR A 360 1.98 -4.68 -2.88
N ASP A 361 2.14 -5.77 -2.15
CA ASP A 361 2.81 -6.95 -2.69
C ASP A 361 1.98 -7.64 -3.79
N ALA A 362 2.54 -8.65 -4.45
CA ALA A 362 1.86 -9.36 -5.52
C ALA A 362 0.55 -10.04 -5.05
N ARG A 363 0.52 -10.55 -3.81
CA ARG A 363 -0.63 -11.25 -3.22
C ARG A 363 -1.80 -10.31 -2.96
N ASP A 364 -1.53 -9.14 -2.41
CA ASP A 364 -2.54 -8.10 -2.16
C ASP A 364 -3.05 -7.51 -3.47
N ARG A 365 -2.16 -7.20 -4.43
CA ARG A 365 -2.55 -6.69 -5.75
C ARG A 365 -3.42 -7.70 -6.51
N TRP A 366 -3.09 -8.98 -6.41
CA TRP A 366 -3.90 -10.08 -6.92
C TRP A 366 -5.28 -10.17 -6.24
N TRP A 367 -5.32 -10.08 -4.91
CA TRP A 367 -6.57 -10.09 -4.16
C TRP A 367 -7.49 -8.92 -4.57
N PHE A 368 -6.96 -7.71 -4.74
CA PHE A 368 -7.72 -6.56 -5.24
C PHE A 368 -8.21 -6.77 -6.68
N PHE A 369 -7.40 -7.39 -7.55
CA PHE A 369 -7.82 -7.72 -8.90
C PHE A 369 -8.99 -8.70 -8.90
N ARG A 370 -8.93 -9.74 -8.05
CA ARG A 370 -10.02 -10.69 -7.85
C ARG A 370 -11.26 -10.02 -7.30
N LEU A 371 -11.14 -9.13 -6.30
CA LEU A 371 -12.27 -8.36 -5.77
C LEU A 371 -12.95 -7.54 -6.87
N ALA A 372 -12.18 -6.93 -7.77
CA ALA A 372 -12.75 -6.18 -8.88
C ALA A 372 -13.56 -7.08 -9.82
N ALA A 373 -13.05 -8.27 -10.15
CA ALA A 373 -13.75 -9.26 -10.98
C ALA A 373 -15.05 -9.76 -10.31
N GLU A 374 -14.99 -10.00 -9.00
CA GLU A 374 -16.12 -10.47 -8.20
C GLU A 374 -17.20 -9.38 -8.07
N ALA A 375 -16.81 -8.12 -7.88
CA ALA A 375 -17.73 -6.99 -7.84
C ALA A 375 -18.44 -6.79 -9.18
N ALA A 376 -17.70 -6.87 -10.30
CA ALA A 376 -18.27 -6.85 -11.64
C ALA A 376 -19.23 -8.01 -11.88
N GLY A 377 -18.88 -9.23 -11.46
CA GLY A 377 -19.75 -10.40 -11.56
C GLY A 377 -21.00 -10.27 -10.69
N ALA A 378 -20.88 -9.72 -9.49
CA ALA A 378 -22.01 -9.47 -8.60
C ALA A 378 -22.97 -8.43 -9.19
N TYR A 379 -22.44 -7.37 -9.82
CA TYR A 379 -23.25 -6.39 -10.54
C TYR A 379 -24.04 -7.05 -11.66
N LEU A 380 -23.39 -7.83 -12.54
CA LEU A 380 -24.05 -8.52 -13.64
C LEU A 380 -25.15 -9.48 -13.14
N ARG A 381 -24.91 -10.20 -12.04
CA ARG A 381 -25.94 -11.04 -11.40
C ARG A 381 -27.11 -10.23 -10.86
N SER A 382 -26.86 -9.05 -10.28
CA SER A 382 -27.95 -8.21 -9.74
C SER A 382 -28.88 -7.63 -10.80
N VAL A 383 -28.43 -7.58 -12.06
CA VAL A 383 -29.21 -7.11 -13.21
C VAL A 383 -29.56 -8.23 -14.19
N ASP A 384 -29.47 -9.48 -13.75
CA ASP A 384 -29.79 -10.69 -14.54
C ASP A 384 -29.10 -10.74 -15.91
N ALA A 385 -27.83 -10.31 -15.96
CA ALA A 385 -27.00 -10.23 -17.17
C ALA A 385 -25.71 -11.06 -17.05
N TYR A 386 -25.66 -11.98 -16.10
CA TYR A 386 -24.48 -12.81 -15.88
C TYR A 386 -24.51 -14.03 -16.80
N GLU A 387 -23.89 -13.89 -17.97
CA GLU A 387 -23.81 -14.92 -19.01
C GLU A 387 -22.34 -15.28 -19.28
N PRO A 388 -21.72 -16.14 -18.45
CA PRO A 388 -20.31 -16.45 -18.57
C PRO A 388 -20.00 -17.16 -19.89
N GLY A 389 -19.09 -16.59 -20.67
CA GLY A 389 -18.54 -17.20 -21.88
C GLY A 389 -17.32 -18.08 -21.61
N GLU A 390 -16.54 -18.32 -22.67
CA GLU A 390 -15.24 -18.97 -22.53
C GLU A 390 -14.32 -18.13 -21.65
N ALA A 391 -13.79 -18.75 -20.59
CA ALA A 391 -13.04 -18.06 -19.55
C ALA A 391 -11.61 -18.59 -19.44
N VAL A 392 -10.65 -17.68 -19.39
CA VAL A 392 -9.22 -17.97 -19.28
C VAL A 392 -8.83 -18.16 -17.82
N LEU A 393 -8.08 -19.22 -17.50
CA LEU A 393 -7.51 -19.41 -16.16
C LEU A 393 -6.46 -18.33 -15.87
N VAL A 394 -6.56 -17.70 -14.71
CA VAL A 394 -5.60 -16.69 -14.25
C VAL A 394 -5.10 -17.10 -12.88
N PRO A 395 -3.87 -17.65 -12.79
CA PRO A 395 -3.36 -18.22 -11.54
C PRO A 395 -3.04 -17.12 -10.51
N GLY A 396 -3.20 -17.45 -9.23
CA GLY A 396 -2.76 -16.57 -8.14
C GLY A 396 -1.26 -16.68 -7.85
N PRO A 397 -0.66 -15.68 -7.15
CA PRO A 397 0.78 -15.58 -6.87
C PRO A 397 1.36 -16.63 -5.89
N GLY A 398 0.63 -17.69 -5.57
CA GLY A 398 1.13 -18.89 -4.89
C GLY A 398 0.51 -20.18 -5.42
N GLU A 399 -0.28 -20.09 -6.49
CA GLU A 399 -1.03 -21.20 -7.10
C GLU A 399 -0.56 -21.49 -8.52
N ALA A 400 0.57 -20.92 -8.96
CA ALA A 400 1.26 -21.44 -10.13
C ALA A 400 1.67 -22.88 -9.78
N GLU A 401 0.87 -23.86 -10.23
CA GLU A 401 1.24 -25.26 -10.19
C GLU A 401 2.68 -25.41 -10.66
N PRO A 402 3.50 -26.28 -10.04
CA PRO A 402 4.84 -26.55 -10.54
C PRO A 402 4.69 -26.89 -12.02
N ALA A 403 5.24 -26.03 -12.89
CA ALA A 403 5.11 -26.20 -14.31
C ALA A 403 5.69 -27.56 -14.66
N VAL A 404 4.84 -28.54 -14.96
CA VAL A 404 5.26 -29.78 -15.59
C VAL A 404 5.81 -29.36 -16.95
N MET A 405 7.14 -29.19 -17.01
CA MET A 405 7.84 -28.95 -18.26
C MET A 405 7.64 -30.16 -19.15
N VAL A 406 6.67 -30.07 -20.06
CA VAL A 406 6.65 -30.87 -21.27
C VAL A 406 7.89 -30.48 -22.06
N VAL A 407 8.91 -31.33 -22.02
CA VAL A 407 10.15 -31.19 -22.77
C VAL A 407 9.82 -31.26 -24.27
N ALA A 408 9.64 -30.10 -24.90
CA ALA A 408 9.71 -29.98 -26.33
C ALA A 408 11.19 -29.85 -26.73
N ALA A 409 11.73 -30.93 -27.30
CA ALA A 409 13.09 -30.99 -27.83
C ALA A 409 13.30 -29.93 -28.93
N ALA A 410 14.14 -28.94 -28.66
CA ALA A 410 14.63 -27.99 -29.65
C ALA A 410 16.14 -28.19 -29.88
N LYS A 411 16.50 -28.37 -31.15
CA LYS A 411 17.86 -28.56 -31.66
C LYS A 411 18.73 -27.31 -31.43
N VAL A 412 19.96 -27.56 -31.00
CA VAL A 412 21.07 -26.60 -30.84
C VAL A 412 21.52 -26.04 -32.19
N PRO A 413 21.68 -24.71 -32.35
CA PRO A 413 22.50 -24.12 -33.40
C PRO A 413 23.92 -23.81 -32.91
N GLU A 414 24.84 -23.98 -33.86
CA GLU A 414 26.30 -23.92 -33.80
C GLU A 414 26.84 -22.51 -33.49
N GLN A 415 27.89 -22.45 -32.65
CA GLN A 415 28.57 -21.22 -32.22
C GLN A 415 29.41 -20.61 -33.36
N VAL A 416 29.30 -19.28 -33.54
CA VAL A 416 30.24 -18.47 -34.34
C VAL A 416 31.07 -17.60 -33.39
N GLY A 417 32.40 -17.67 -33.53
CA GLY A 417 33.37 -16.99 -32.67
C GLY A 417 33.52 -15.47 -32.92
N PRO A 418 34.24 -14.76 -32.03
CA PRO A 418 34.35 -13.30 -32.03
C PRO A 418 35.49 -12.77 -32.93
N PRO A 419 35.38 -11.56 -33.50
CA PRO A 419 36.44 -10.95 -34.30
C PRO A 419 37.46 -10.16 -33.47
N GLU A 420 38.72 -10.22 -33.93
CA GLU A 420 39.87 -9.44 -33.47
C GLU A 420 39.71 -7.92 -33.71
N ALA A 421 40.28 -7.11 -32.81
CA ALA A 421 40.55 -5.69 -33.07
C ALA A 421 42.00 -5.33 -32.68
N ARG A 422 42.68 -4.64 -33.60
CA ARG A 422 44.07 -4.15 -33.53
C ARG A 422 44.18 -2.70 -33.00
N PRO A 423 45.40 -2.22 -32.65
CA PRO A 423 45.63 -1.15 -31.67
C PRO A 423 45.95 0.23 -32.26
N GLY A 424 45.82 1.29 -31.44
CA GLY A 424 46.31 2.64 -31.77
C GLY A 424 46.31 3.66 -30.60
N SER A 425 47.50 3.85 -30.01
CA SER A 425 48.20 5.12 -29.69
C SER A 425 47.59 6.27 -28.83
N ARG A 426 48.11 6.41 -27.58
CA ARG A 426 48.67 7.61 -26.83
C ARG A 426 47.88 8.95 -26.73
N PRO A 427 48.19 9.91 -25.79
CA PRO A 427 49.22 9.96 -24.71
C PRO A 427 48.75 10.45 -23.30
N ALA A 428 49.65 10.36 -22.31
CA ALA A 428 49.60 10.99 -20.97
C ALA A 428 50.03 12.49 -21.03
N PRO A 429 49.84 13.36 -20.01
CA PRO A 429 50.41 13.29 -18.63
C PRO A 429 49.37 13.74 -17.56
N ASP A 430 49.57 13.94 -16.25
CA ASP A 430 50.74 14.23 -15.41
C ASP A 430 50.38 13.88 -13.94
N ARG A 431 51.36 13.40 -13.17
CA ARG A 431 51.21 13.07 -11.74
C ARG A 431 51.77 14.18 -10.87
N LEU A 432 50.95 14.77 -10.00
CA LEU A 432 51.41 15.51 -8.83
C LEU A 432 51.10 14.69 -7.57
N GLY A 433 52.16 14.36 -6.84
CA GLY A 433 52.09 13.66 -5.56
C GLY A 433 51.75 14.59 -4.40
N VAL A 434 51.06 14.05 -3.41
CA VAL A 434 50.94 14.63 -2.07
C VAL A 434 51.16 13.51 -1.03
N PRO A 435 51.92 13.74 0.06
CA PRO A 435 52.36 12.69 0.96
C PRO A 435 51.29 12.34 2.02
N ALA A 436 51.28 11.08 2.43
CA ALA A 436 50.48 10.57 3.54
C ALA A 436 51.03 11.03 4.90
N PRO A 437 50.17 11.42 5.87
CA PRO A 437 50.61 11.65 7.24
C PRO A 437 50.71 10.34 8.04
N ALA A 438 51.74 10.29 8.87
CA ALA A 438 52.05 9.22 9.82
C ALA A 438 50.94 9.04 10.87
N ARG A 439 50.63 7.78 11.21
CA ARG A 439 49.79 7.42 12.35
C ARG A 439 50.67 7.04 13.54
N GLU A 440 50.41 7.68 14.67
CA GLU A 440 50.93 7.32 16.00
C GLU A 440 50.27 6.03 16.53
N PRO A 441 50.97 5.27 17.40
CA PRO A 441 50.46 4.03 17.97
C PRO A 441 49.58 4.31 19.20
N VAL A 442 48.35 3.79 19.19
CA VAL A 442 47.47 3.80 20.37
C VAL A 442 47.52 2.43 21.06
N ALA A 443 47.64 2.51 22.37
CA ALA A 443 47.94 1.45 23.32
C ALA A 443 46.93 0.30 23.38
N ALA A 444 47.46 -0.87 23.75
CA ALA A 444 46.74 -2.08 24.07
C ALA A 444 45.87 -1.92 25.32
N ALA A 445 44.61 -2.35 25.23
CA ALA A 445 43.73 -2.58 26.36
C ALA A 445 43.04 -3.94 26.21
N SER A 446 43.39 -4.83 27.14
CA SER A 446 42.66 -5.94 27.76
C SER A 446 41.63 -6.74 26.95
N SER A 447 42.03 -7.99 26.69
CA SER A 447 41.22 -9.14 26.29
C SER A 447 40.34 -9.62 27.46
N GLU A 448 39.02 -9.67 27.26
CA GLU A 448 38.10 -10.52 28.04
C GLU A 448 37.23 -11.38 27.10
N ALA A 449 37.26 -12.68 27.37
CA ALA A 449 36.33 -13.75 26.98
C ALA A 449 36.07 -14.01 25.47
N ALA A 450 37.01 -14.71 24.83
CA ALA A 450 36.72 -15.51 23.64
C ALA A 450 36.08 -16.85 24.06
N GLY A 451 34.81 -17.04 23.69
CA GLY A 451 34.17 -18.36 23.68
C GLY A 451 34.78 -19.23 22.58
N ASP A 452 34.92 -20.51 22.89
CA ASP A 452 35.51 -21.56 22.05
C ASP A 452 34.79 -21.67 20.69
N GLY A 453 35.38 -21.04 19.67
CA GLY A 453 34.83 -20.97 18.31
C GLY A 453 35.35 -22.14 17.47
N SER A 454 34.73 -23.31 17.63
CA SER A 454 34.83 -24.33 16.58
C SER A 454 34.22 -23.76 15.29
N PRO A 455 34.86 -23.90 14.12
CA PRO A 455 34.28 -23.45 12.86
C PRO A 455 32.92 -24.15 12.67
N PRO A 456 31.88 -23.42 12.21
CA PRO A 456 30.59 -24.03 11.97
C PRO A 456 30.78 -25.22 11.04
N ASP A 457 30.14 -26.33 11.40
CA ASP A 457 30.10 -27.50 10.54
C ASP A 457 29.49 -27.05 9.21
N ASN A 458 30.28 -27.07 8.12
CA ASN A 458 29.90 -26.55 6.80
C ASN A 458 28.86 -27.44 6.09
N THR A 459 28.04 -28.14 6.86
CA THR A 459 26.91 -28.94 6.40
C THR A 459 25.66 -28.07 6.35
N LEU A 460 24.71 -28.42 5.47
CA LEU A 460 23.44 -27.71 5.40
C LEU A 460 22.69 -27.74 6.74
N ALA A 461 22.69 -28.89 7.41
CA ALA A 461 22.09 -29.05 8.73
C ALA A 461 22.75 -28.13 9.77
N GLY A 462 24.08 -28.06 9.79
CA GLY A 462 24.83 -27.15 10.68
C GLY A 462 24.48 -25.68 10.43
N LEU A 463 24.35 -25.28 9.16
CA LEU A 463 23.97 -23.91 8.82
C LEU A 463 22.53 -23.57 9.23
N LEU A 464 21.57 -24.46 9.00
CA LEU A 464 20.17 -24.21 9.38
C LEU A 464 20.00 -24.10 10.90
N VAL A 465 20.71 -24.93 11.67
CA VAL A 465 20.74 -24.83 13.14
C VAL A 465 21.38 -23.51 13.60
N ASP A 466 22.51 -23.10 13.02
CA ASP A 466 23.15 -21.81 13.36
C ASP A 466 22.23 -20.62 13.07
N LEU A 467 21.48 -20.67 11.96
CA LEU A 467 20.48 -19.66 11.63
C LEU A 467 19.33 -19.63 12.65
N ASP A 468 18.78 -20.78 13.02
CA ASP A 468 17.68 -20.84 14.00
C ASP A 468 18.10 -20.26 15.36
N ASP A 469 19.21 -20.76 15.92
CA ASP A 469 19.72 -20.35 17.22
C ASP A 469 20.08 -18.85 17.24
N THR A 470 20.74 -18.38 16.18
CA THR A 470 21.15 -16.98 16.05
C THR A 470 19.94 -16.08 16.01
N PHE A 471 18.99 -16.33 15.10
CA PHE A 471 17.87 -15.42 14.89
C PHE A 471 16.79 -15.55 15.96
N GLU A 472 16.62 -16.70 16.61
CA GLU A 472 15.75 -16.82 17.78
C GLU A 472 16.25 -15.93 18.91
N THR A 473 17.56 -15.92 19.15
CA THR A 473 18.18 -15.06 20.17
C THR A 473 17.95 -13.58 19.86
N GLN A 474 18.13 -13.17 18.59
CA GLN A 474 17.89 -11.77 18.18
C GLN A 474 16.42 -11.38 18.27
N LEU A 475 15.49 -12.26 17.86
CA LEU A 475 14.06 -12.03 17.93
C LEU A 475 13.59 -11.87 19.39
N ARG A 476 14.09 -12.72 20.29
CA ARG A 476 13.79 -12.63 21.72
C ARG A 476 14.29 -11.32 22.32
N ALA A 477 15.51 -10.91 21.98
CA ALA A 477 16.07 -9.63 22.42
C ALA A 477 15.27 -8.43 21.88
N LEU A 478 14.90 -8.45 20.59
CA LEU A 478 14.12 -7.38 19.97
C LEU A 478 12.70 -7.24 20.54
N ARG A 479 12.03 -8.35 20.84
CA ARG A 479 10.70 -8.34 21.47
C ARG A 479 10.70 -7.74 22.88
N GLN A 480 11.83 -7.76 23.56
CA GLN A 480 12.02 -7.15 24.89
C GLN A 480 12.41 -5.67 24.82
N GLN A 481 12.78 -5.16 23.64
CA GLN A 481 13.14 -3.77 23.43
C GLN A 481 11.93 -2.95 22.99
N GLU A 482 11.84 -1.72 23.49
CA GLU A 482 10.95 -0.70 22.93
C GLU A 482 11.47 -0.29 21.55
N ALA A 483 10.58 0.05 20.60
CA ALA A 483 10.97 0.33 19.22
C ALA A 483 12.01 1.46 19.07
N GLY A 484 12.06 2.39 20.04
CA GLY A 484 13.03 3.47 20.07
C GLY A 484 14.37 3.14 20.74
N SER A 485 14.54 1.96 21.33
CA SER A 485 15.74 1.55 22.06
C SER A 485 16.61 0.53 21.34
N VAL A 486 16.24 0.13 20.11
CA VAL A 486 17.06 -0.77 19.29
C VAL A 486 18.35 -0.07 18.90
N THR A 487 19.46 -0.58 19.40
CA THR A 487 20.77 0.04 19.16
C THR A 487 21.24 -0.22 17.72
N VAL A 488 21.97 0.76 17.15
CA VAL A 488 22.65 0.60 15.84
C VAL A 488 23.54 -0.65 15.82
N ARG A 489 24.14 -1.00 16.97
CA ARG A 489 24.93 -2.21 17.14
C ARG A 489 24.10 -3.49 16.96
N ALA A 490 22.89 -3.55 17.54
CA ALA A 490 22.00 -4.70 17.38
C ALA A 490 21.54 -4.86 15.93
N LEU A 491 21.15 -3.76 15.27
CA LEU A 491 20.79 -3.77 13.84
C LEU A 491 21.95 -4.22 12.95
N GLY A 492 23.16 -3.70 13.23
CA GLY A 492 24.37 -4.11 12.52
C GLY A 492 24.65 -5.60 12.65
N LEU A 493 24.47 -6.17 13.84
CA LEU A 493 24.64 -7.61 14.08
C LEU A 493 23.60 -8.45 13.32
N ILE A 494 22.32 -8.07 13.36
CA ILE A 494 21.24 -8.75 12.63
C ILE A 494 21.54 -8.76 11.13
N ARG A 495 21.92 -7.61 10.56
CA ARG A 495 22.28 -7.47 9.15
C ARG A 495 23.48 -8.34 8.78
N GLU A 496 24.58 -8.25 9.54
CA GLU A 496 25.79 -9.04 9.29
C GLU A 496 25.49 -10.54 9.31
N ARG A 497 24.66 -11.00 10.25
CA ARG A 497 24.25 -12.40 10.35
C ARG A 497 23.36 -12.83 9.18
N ALA A 498 22.44 -11.97 8.74
CA ALA A 498 21.59 -12.23 7.58
C ALA A 498 22.42 -12.36 6.30
N ASP A 499 23.35 -11.43 6.08
CA ASP A 499 24.26 -11.43 4.92
C ASP A 499 25.17 -12.68 4.93
N ARG A 500 25.72 -13.03 6.09
CA ARG A 500 26.57 -14.22 6.25
C ARG A 500 25.78 -15.51 6.00
N GLY A 501 24.59 -15.62 6.59
CA GLY A 501 23.69 -16.75 6.38
C GLY A 501 23.31 -16.92 4.91
N HIS A 502 22.99 -15.81 4.24
CA HIS A 502 22.67 -15.79 2.82
C HIS A 502 23.86 -16.24 1.98
N GLY A 503 25.06 -15.71 2.26
CA GLY A 503 26.29 -16.11 1.57
C GLY A 503 26.62 -17.60 1.75
N GLY A 504 26.52 -18.10 2.99
CA GLY A 504 26.78 -19.51 3.31
C GLY A 504 25.80 -20.45 2.60
N LEU A 505 24.51 -20.14 2.65
CA LEU A 505 23.49 -20.98 2.05
C LEU A 505 23.57 -20.98 0.52
N LYS A 506 23.83 -19.83 -0.09
CA LYS A 506 24.04 -19.71 -1.54
C LYS A 506 25.28 -20.47 -1.99
N ALA A 507 26.38 -20.42 -1.24
CA ALA A 507 27.59 -21.19 -1.56
C ALA A 507 27.34 -22.70 -1.51
N LEU A 508 26.55 -23.18 -0.52
CA LEU A 508 26.16 -24.58 -0.44
C LEU A 508 25.30 -25.03 -1.62
N LEU A 509 24.30 -24.23 -2.01
CA LEU A 509 23.46 -24.50 -3.18
C LEU A 509 24.29 -24.62 -4.47
N VAL A 510 25.29 -23.75 -4.66
CA VAL A 510 26.19 -23.82 -5.81
C VAL A 510 27.11 -25.04 -5.74
N ALA A 511 27.66 -25.36 -4.57
CA ALA A 511 28.60 -26.47 -4.39
C ALA A 511 27.93 -27.84 -4.50
N GLN A 512 26.62 -27.92 -4.22
CA GLN A 512 25.85 -29.16 -4.21
C GLN A 512 24.66 -29.10 -5.17
N ASP A 513 24.79 -28.37 -6.28
CA ASP A 513 23.71 -28.12 -7.24
C ASP A 513 23.01 -29.45 -7.61
N ASP A 514 23.76 -30.46 -8.03
CA ASP A 514 23.23 -31.77 -8.43
C ASP A 514 22.65 -32.63 -7.28
N THR A 515 22.90 -32.28 -6.02
CA THR A 515 22.49 -33.08 -4.86
C THR A 515 21.07 -32.76 -4.39
N PHE A 516 20.59 -31.53 -4.59
CA PHE A 516 19.29 -31.09 -4.13
C PHE A 516 18.22 -31.26 -5.21
N GLY A 517 17.15 -32.01 -4.89
CA GLY A 517 15.94 -32.02 -5.71
C GLY A 517 15.24 -30.65 -5.74
N GLU A 518 14.34 -30.45 -6.71
CA GLU A 518 13.65 -29.17 -6.91
C GLU A 518 12.91 -28.66 -5.66
N GLU A 519 12.25 -29.54 -4.91
CA GLU A 519 11.55 -29.16 -3.68
C GLU A 519 12.52 -28.63 -2.61
N ALA A 520 13.65 -29.32 -2.42
CA ALA A 520 14.69 -28.89 -1.49
C ALA A 520 15.24 -27.51 -1.88
N ARG A 521 15.52 -27.30 -3.17
CA ARG A 521 15.97 -25.99 -3.69
C ARG A 521 14.93 -24.91 -3.44
N GLY A 522 13.65 -25.17 -3.74
CA GLY A 522 12.57 -24.21 -3.51
C GLY A 522 12.45 -23.77 -2.04
N ARG A 523 12.63 -24.70 -1.09
CA ARG A 523 12.65 -24.38 0.34
C ARG A 523 13.87 -23.54 0.73
N LEU A 524 15.05 -23.89 0.23
CA LEU A 524 16.28 -23.14 0.50
C LEU A 524 16.25 -21.74 -0.13
N ASP A 525 15.69 -21.59 -1.33
CA ASP A 525 15.46 -20.29 -1.97
C ASP A 525 14.46 -19.43 -1.17
N ALA A 526 13.43 -20.05 -0.56
CA ALA A 526 12.54 -19.34 0.35
C ALA A 526 13.30 -18.80 1.57
N VAL A 527 14.19 -19.60 2.18
CA VAL A 527 15.06 -19.14 3.28
C VAL A 527 15.99 -18.01 2.84
N LEU A 528 16.61 -18.10 1.65
CA LEU A 528 17.43 -17.02 1.08
C LEU A 528 16.62 -15.71 0.93
N GLY A 529 15.41 -15.80 0.39
CA GLY A 529 14.52 -14.63 0.26
C GLY A 529 14.19 -13.99 1.61
N LYS A 530 13.97 -14.80 2.66
CA LYS A 530 13.73 -14.28 4.01
C LYS A 530 14.98 -13.63 4.62
N LEU A 531 16.18 -14.17 4.37
CA LEU A 531 17.44 -13.56 4.82
C LEU A 531 17.63 -12.18 4.19
N THR A 532 17.38 -12.04 2.88
CA THR A 532 17.41 -10.74 2.20
C THR A 532 16.42 -9.77 2.84
N HIS A 533 15.19 -10.21 3.09
CA HIS A 533 14.16 -9.36 3.68
C HIS A 533 14.52 -8.90 5.11
N VAL A 534 15.14 -9.76 5.92
CA VAL A 534 15.64 -9.39 7.25
C VAL A 534 16.76 -8.33 7.14
N ALA A 535 17.69 -8.49 6.21
CA ALA A 535 18.75 -7.52 5.98
C ALA A 535 18.21 -6.15 5.53
N GLU A 536 17.21 -6.14 4.64
CA GLU A 536 16.50 -4.92 4.21
C GLU A 536 15.77 -4.25 5.38
N ALA A 537 14.98 -5.02 6.15
CA ALA A 537 14.24 -4.50 7.30
C ALA A 537 15.19 -3.93 8.38
N ALA A 538 16.35 -4.56 8.60
CA ALA A 538 17.37 -4.05 9.52
C ALA A 538 18.05 -2.76 9.03
N ASN A 539 17.96 -2.46 7.73
CA ASN A 539 18.45 -1.22 7.11
C ASN A 539 17.36 -0.13 7.00
N ASP A 540 16.13 -0.38 7.47
CA ASP A 540 15.04 0.58 7.35
C ASP A 540 15.40 1.89 8.08
N PRO A 541 15.44 3.05 7.37
CA PRO A 541 15.74 4.34 7.99
C PRO A 541 14.73 4.73 9.08
N GLY A 542 13.56 4.11 9.08
CA GLY A 542 12.52 4.18 10.11
C GLY A 542 12.99 3.74 11.49
N LEU A 543 14.01 2.88 11.59
CA LEU A 543 14.60 2.44 12.87
C LEU A 543 15.51 3.50 13.51
N SER A 544 15.83 4.59 12.81
CA SER A 544 16.66 5.66 13.35
C SER A 544 15.97 6.39 14.51
N HIS A 545 16.73 6.69 15.56
CA HIS A 545 16.26 7.49 16.70
C HIS A 545 15.81 8.90 16.33
N GLN A 546 16.18 9.39 15.14
CA GLN A 546 15.77 10.68 14.60
C GLN A 546 14.35 10.66 14.02
N GLN A 547 13.76 9.49 13.82
CA GLN A 547 12.42 9.34 13.27
C GLN A 547 11.33 9.53 14.34
N PRO A 548 10.12 9.96 13.97
CA PRO A 548 8.97 9.99 14.87
C PRO A 548 8.71 8.64 15.52
N SER A 549 8.18 8.62 16.75
CA SER A 549 7.93 7.37 17.51
C SER A 549 7.10 6.35 16.72
N PHE A 550 6.06 6.79 16.02
CA PHE A 550 5.22 5.87 15.24
C PHE A 550 5.98 5.20 14.08
N VAL A 551 6.88 5.94 13.41
CA VAL A 551 7.69 5.40 12.30
C VAL A 551 8.64 4.33 12.84
N ARG A 552 9.26 4.61 13.99
CA ARG A 552 10.12 3.64 14.70
C ARG A 552 9.33 2.40 15.12
N ASP A 553 8.15 2.57 15.69
CA ASP A 553 7.26 1.46 16.07
C ASP A 553 6.90 0.58 14.87
N LEU A 554 6.63 1.19 13.71
CA LEU A 554 6.30 0.48 12.49
C LEU A 554 7.51 -0.30 11.96
N ALA A 555 8.68 0.33 11.86
CA ALA A 555 9.90 -0.30 11.37
C ALA A 555 10.39 -1.41 12.32
N HIS A 556 10.28 -1.22 13.64
CA HIS A 556 10.58 -2.25 14.64
C HIS A 556 9.68 -3.48 14.47
N ARG A 557 8.37 -3.28 14.31
CA ARG A 557 7.44 -4.38 14.06
C ARG A 557 7.72 -5.09 12.74
N ALA A 558 8.04 -4.33 11.68
CA ALA A 558 8.42 -4.91 10.39
C ALA A 558 9.66 -5.82 10.54
N LEU A 559 10.69 -5.38 11.26
CA LEU A 559 11.87 -6.18 11.55
C LEU A 559 11.54 -7.44 12.38
N VAL A 560 10.72 -7.31 13.43
CA VAL A 560 10.26 -8.45 14.23
C VAL A 560 9.50 -9.47 13.39
N MET A 561 8.64 -9.02 12.47
CA MET A 561 7.89 -9.90 11.56
C MET A 561 8.82 -10.58 10.54
N ALA A 562 9.81 -9.86 9.99
CA ALA A 562 10.78 -10.42 9.07
C ALA A 562 11.57 -11.56 9.72
N LEU A 563 12.02 -11.37 10.96
CA LEU A 563 12.74 -12.37 11.75
C LEU A 563 11.88 -13.59 12.08
N ASP A 564 10.62 -13.38 12.49
CA ASP A 564 9.69 -14.46 12.78
C ASP A 564 9.40 -15.31 11.53
N GLY A 565 9.19 -14.65 10.38
CA GLY A 565 9.01 -15.33 9.09
C GLY A 565 10.25 -16.08 8.60
N LEU A 566 11.46 -15.58 8.89
CA LEU A 566 12.71 -16.29 8.64
C LEU A 566 12.80 -17.57 9.49
N LEU A 567 12.57 -17.48 10.81
CA LEU A 567 12.63 -18.64 11.71
C LEU A 567 11.61 -19.71 11.35
N GLY A 568 10.38 -19.32 10.98
CA GLY A 568 9.39 -20.26 10.47
C GLY A 568 9.91 -21.04 9.26
N SER A 569 10.49 -20.33 8.28
CA SER A 569 11.02 -20.95 7.06
C SER A 569 12.23 -21.85 7.34
N VAL A 570 13.13 -21.44 8.24
CA VAL A 570 14.30 -22.23 8.65
C VAL A 570 13.86 -23.53 9.32
N ARG A 571 12.94 -23.47 10.29
CA ARG A 571 12.44 -24.63 11.04
C ARG A 571 11.68 -25.62 10.16
N GLU A 572 10.83 -25.13 9.26
CA GLU A 572 10.13 -25.97 8.29
C GLU A 572 11.11 -26.71 7.39
N THR A 573 12.13 -25.99 6.90
CA THR A 573 13.17 -26.55 6.04
C THR A 573 14.01 -27.59 6.79
N GLU A 574 14.44 -27.26 8.00
CA GLU A 574 15.20 -28.17 8.85
C GLU A 574 14.42 -29.44 9.19
N LEU A 575 13.15 -29.32 9.58
CA LEU A 575 12.28 -30.45 9.87
C LEU A 575 12.13 -31.36 8.65
N TRP A 576 11.99 -30.79 7.45
CA TRP A 576 11.91 -31.53 6.20
C TRP A 576 13.19 -32.36 5.96
N PHE A 577 14.38 -31.76 6.15
CA PHE A 577 15.65 -32.48 6.00
C PHE A 577 15.86 -33.55 7.08
N ARG A 578 15.43 -33.32 8.32
CA ARG A 578 15.55 -34.29 9.43
C ARG A 578 14.61 -35.48 9.28
N THR A 579 13.38 -35.23 8.85
CA THR A 579 12.36 -36.28 8.70
C THR A 579 12.53 -37.08 7.42
N GLY A 580 13.31 -36.56 6.45
CA GLY A 580 13.64 -37.25 5.22
C GLY A 580 12.38 -37.77 4.53
N GLN A 581 11.42 -36.90 4.23
CA GLN A 581 10.16 -37.38 3.65
C GLN A 581 10.27 -37.62 2.14
N ALA A 582 10.56 -38.88 1.79
CA ALA A 582 9.66 -39.63 0.93
C ALA A 582 8.71 -40.45 1.82
N THR A 583 7.65 -39.83 2.32
CA THR A 583 6.44 -40.60 2.68
C THR A 583 5.30 -40.03 1.87
N ASP A 584 5.18 -40.62 0.68
CA ASP A 584 3.94 -40.71 -0.07
C ASP A 584 2.85 -41.25 0.88
N PRO A 585 1.80 -40.47 1.20
CA PRO A 585 0.78 -40.92 2.12
C PRO A 585 -0.05 -42.02 1.45
N ILE A 586 0.25 -43.27 1.80
CA ILE A 586 -0.66 -44.44 1.66
C ILE A 586 -1.13 -44.67 0.21
N ARG A 587 -0.32 -45.39 -0.58
CA ARG A 587 -0.87 -46.33 -1.57
C ARG A 587 -1.37 -47.55 -0.80
N PRO A 588 -2.67 -47.90 -0.84
CA PRO A 588 -3.13 -49.15 -0.24
C PRO A 588 -2.53 -50.32 -1.02
N GLU A 589 -1.74 -51.14 -0.35
CA GLU A 589 -1.35 -52.47 -0.84
C GLU A 589 -2.61 -53.30 -1.07
N GLY A 590 -3.03 -53.46 -2.33
CA GLY A 590 -4.13 -54.38 -2.64
C GLY A 590 -4.95 -54.09 -3.89
N ALA A 591 -4.34 -53.83 -5.05
CA ALA A 591 -5.04 -53.93 -6.32
C ALA A 591 -4.25 -54.83 -7.29
N ARG A 592 -4.62 -56.11 -7.33
CA ARG A 592 -4.21 -57.03 -8.40
C ARG A 592 -4.77 -56.52 -9.73
N ALA A 593 -3.91 -56.40 -10.74
CA ALA A 593 -4.34 -56.16 -12.12
C ALA A 593 -5.22 -57.32 -12.61
N PRO A 594 -6.34 -57.06 -13.32
CA PRO A 594 -7.04 -58.12 -14.03
C PRO A 594 -6.22 -58.52 -15.26
N SER A 595 -6.06 -59.83 -15.42
CA SER A 595 -5.57 -60.46 -16.65
C SER A 595 -6.60 -60.23 -17.76
N GLY A 596 -6.17 -59.59 -18.85
CA GLY A 596 -6.94 -59.37 -20.06
C GLY A 596 -6.03 -58.92 -21.17
#